data_AF-A0A0C3I752-F1
#
_entry.id   AF-A0A0C3I752-F1
#
_cell.length_a   1.000
_cell.length_b   1.000
_cell.length_c   1.000
_cell.angle_alpha   90.00
_cell.angle_beta   90.00
_cell.angle_gamma   90.00
#
_symmetry.space_group_name_H-M   'P 1'
#
loop_
_entity.id
_entity.type
_entity.pdbx_description
1 polymer ?
#
loop_
_entity_poly.entity_id
_entity_poly.type
_entity_poly.pdbx_seq_one_letter_code
_entity_poly.pdbx_strand_id
1 'polypeptide(L)'
;MDRLYVVSSSKIDEWEPSPPPAATQSSAQKGALKGNITHATSDKSVGSLKKKQTQQIQVDAGESKSGALPSKQPKPSQCSASGSQHSGSGVNRKYVKDDLPLGSMVDNIWRQFFISALAHFAAGYNNPWAIPTKKFMTILQVIWDRVYEGEIEHTVTNGGPVFHIAKQGLNNWCGRFTAAATAVITTFFANDADFEDPKQCVEFTKAMLKRN
;
A
#
# COMPACT_ATOMS: atom_id res chain seq x y z
N MET A 1 -63.44 1.15 23.33
CA MET A 1 -62.75 2.45 23.40
C MET A 1 -61.46 2.30 22.60
N ASP A 2 -61.54 2.52 21.31
CA ASP A 2 -60.43 2.33 20.37
C ASP A 2 -59.58 3.60 20.30
N ARG A 3 -58.30 3.50 20.67
CA ARG A 3 -57.32 4.58 20.51
C ARG A 3 -56.56 4.36 19.21
N LEU A 4 -56.94 5.08 18.17
CA LEU A 4 -56.15 5.25 16.95
C LEU A 4 -55.01 6.22 17.24
N TYR A 5 -53.77 5.76 17.04
CA TYR A 5 -52.57 6.60 17.13
C TYR A 5 -52.26 7.16 15.73
N VAL A 6 -52.41 8.47 15.57
CA VAL A 6 -52.02 9.21 14.37
C VAL A 6 -50.51 9.43 14.42
N VAL A 7 -49.78 8.79 13.51
CA VAL A 7 -48.35 9.05 13.28
C VAL A 7 -48.26 10.26 12.35
N SER A 8 -47.70 11.35 12.88
CA SER A 8 -47.41 12.58 12.14
C SER A 8 -46.04 12.42 11.46
N SER A 9 -46.02 12.37 10.14
CA SER A 9 -44.80 12.26 9.33
C SER A 9 -44.16 13.65 9.17
N SER A 10 -43.05 13.88 9.87
CA SER A 10 -42.24 15.08 9.72
C SER A 10 -41.50 15.05 8.37
N LYS A 11 -41.65 16.15 7.64
CA LYS A 11 -41.05 16.47 6.35
C LYS A 11 -39.53 16.53 6.48
N ILE A 12 -38.82 15.72 5.69
CA ILE A 12 -37.36 15.77 5.54
C ILE A 12 -37.04 16.97 4.66
N ASP A 13 -36.32 17.93 5.24
CA ASP A 13 -35.72 19.04 4.52
C ASP A 13 -34.63 18.50 3.59
N GLU A 14 -34.81 18.80 2.32
CA GLU A 14 -33.94 18.47 1.20
C GLU A 14 -32.68 19.34 1.29
N TRP A 15 -31.55 18.71 1.61
CA TRP A 15 -30.25 19.36 1.68
C TRP A 15 -29.69 19.60 0.27
N GLU A 16 -29.84 20.83 -0.22
CA GLU A 16 -29.19 21.30 -1.45
C GLU A 16 -27.68 21.52 -1.22
N PRO A 17 -26.79 20.82 -1.94
CA PRO A 17 -25.34 21.03 -1.80
C PRO A 17 -24.91 22.37 -2.40
N SER A 18 -24.15 23.14 -1.62
CA SER A 18 -23.60 24.43 -2.09
C SER A 18 -22.65 24.25 -3.28
N PRO A 19 -22.67 25.18 -4.25
CA PRO A 19 -21.76 25.14 -5.39
C PRO A 19 -20.30 25.34 -4.97
N PRO A 20 -19.34 24.71 -5.67
CA PRO A 20 -17.92 24.83 -5.34
C PRO A 20 -17.40 26.26 -5.62
N PRO A 21 -16.42 26.75 -4.84
CA PRO A 21 -15.83 28.07 -5.05
C PRO A 21 -15.03 28.12 -6.36
N ALA A 22 -15.16 29.25 -7.07
CA ALA A 22 -14.48 29.51 -8.34
C ALA A 22 -12.95 29.47 -8.17
N ALA A 23 -12.29 28.69 -9.02
CA ALA A 23 -10.84 28.61 -9.09
C ALA A 23 -10.26 29.91 -9.65
N THR A 24 -9.61 30.70 -8.80
CA THR A 24 -8.78 31.84 -9.20
C THR A 24 -7.57 31.36 -9.99
N GLN A 25 -7.58 31.61 -11.29
CA GLN A 25 -6.40 31.44 -12.15
C GLN A 25 -5.36 32.51 -11.81
N SER A 26 -4.20 32.08 -11.30
CA SER A 26 -3.03 32.94 -11.13
C SER A 26 -2.26 33.01 -12.45
N SER A 27 -2.31 34.17 -13.11
CA SER A 27 -1.42 34.52 -14.22
C SER A 27 -0.54 35.69 -13.81
N ALA A 28 0.77 35.47 -13.74
CA ALA A 28 1.83 36.47 -13.78
C ALA A 28 3.18 35.73 -13.79
N GLN A 29 4.25 36.16 -14.44
CA GLN A 29 4.52 37.19 -15.43
C GLN A 29 5.93 36.84 -15.93
N LYS A 30 6.13 36.86 -17.26
CA LYS A 30 7.43 36.60 -17.89
C LYS A 30 8.25 37.89 -17.86
N GLY A 31 9.09 38.05 -16.84
CA GLY A 31 10.05 39.15 -16.72
C GLY A 31 11.42 38.74 -17.26
N ALA A 32 11.84 39.37 -18.36
CA ALA A 32 13.21 39.31 -18.86
C ALA A 32 14.09 40.27 -18.03
N LEU A 33 15.20 39.77 -17.47
CA LEU A 33 16.25 40.61 -16.92
C LEU A 33 17.59 40.23 -17.54
N LYS A 34 18.16 41.20 -18.24
CA LYS A 34 19.50 41.23 -18.82
C LYS A 34 20.39 41.93 -17.78
N GLY A 35 21.45 41.29 -17.29
CA GLY A 35 22.32 41.86 -16.27
C GLY A 35 23.66 41.14 -16.20
N ASN A 36 24.74 41.90 -16.35
CA ASN A 36 26.09 41.45 -16.65
C ASN A 36 26.87 40.87 -15.45
N ILE A 37 27.89 40.10 -15.82
CA ILE A 37 28.96 39.52 -15.01
C ILE A 37 29.78 40.62 -14.30
N THR A 38 30.10 40.41 -13.01
CA THR A 38 31.38 40.81 -12.43
C THR A 38 31.77 39.85 -11.29
N HIS A 39 33.00 39.36 -11.34
CA HIS A 39 33.64 38.50 -10.34
C HIS A 39 33.93 39.25 -9.03
N ALA A 40 33.74 38.58 -7.89
CA ALA A 40 34.51 38.83 -6.68
C ALA A 40 34.55 37.56 -5.80
N THR A 41 35.76 37.08 -5.57
CA THR A 41 36.19 36.06 -4.62
C THR A 41 36.10 36.59 -3.18
N SER A 42 35.50 35.84 -2.25
CA SER A 42 35.95 35.74 -0.85
C SER A 42 35.11 34.72 -0.05
N ASP A 43 35.69 33.54 0.15
CA ASP A 43 35.94 32.83 1.41
C ASP A 43 34.95 32.83 2.61
N LYS A 44 34.85 31.63 3.22
CA LYS A 44 34.37 31.25 4.57
C LYS A 44 32.85 31.26 4.81
N SER A 45 32.21 30.37 5.57
CA SER A 45 32.55 29.12 6.28
C SER A 45 31.24 28.62 6.96
N VAL A 46 31.21 27.34 7.34
CA VAL A 46 30.34 26.68 8.35
C VAL A 46 28.88 26.36 7.98
N GLY A 47 28.54 25.06 8.02
CA GLY A 47 27.13 24.64 8.13
C GLY A 47 26.74 23.22 7.73
N SER A 48 27.65 22.22 7.71
CA SER A 48 27.27 20.83 7.43
C SER A 48 26.41 20.22 8.56
N LEU A 49 25.12 20.04 8.29
CA LEU A 49 24.23 19.17 9.07
C LEU A 49 24.62 17.70 8.85
N LYS A 50 25.21 17.10 9.90
CA LYS A 50 25.60 15.69 9.99
C LYS A 50 24.37 14.77 9.94
N LYS A 51 24.28 13.95 8.89
CA LYS A 51 23.45 12.73 8.89
C LYS A 51 24.10 11.70 9.82
N LYS A 52 23.33 11.24 10.81
CA LYS A 52 23.72 10.19 11.75
C LYS A 52 23.55 8.84 11.04
N GLN A 53 24.67 8.30 10.56
CA GLN A 53 24.79 6.97 9.95
C GLN A 53 25.01 5.94 11.07
N THR A 54 24.08 5.00 11.21
CA THR A 54 24.17 3.86 12.12
C THR A 54 25.25 2.90 11.62
N GLN A 55 26.26 2.66 12.45
CA GLN A 55 27.36 1.75 12.17
C GLN A 55 26.93 0.30 12.40
N GLN A 56 27.12 -0.53 11.38
CA GLN A 56 27.05 -1.99 11.45
C GLN A 56 28.45 -2.50 11.80
N ILE A 57 28.55 -3.17 12.94
CA ILE A 57 29.78 -3.83 13.43
C ILE A 57 30.04 -5.04 12.54
N GLN A 58 31.18 -5.06 11.84
CA GLN A 58 31.78 -6.26 11.26
C GLN A 58 33.00 -6.62 12.10
N VAL A 59 33.10 -7.91 12.45
CA VAL A 59 34.32 -8.50 13.02
C VAL A 59 34.84 -9.47 11.97
N ASP A 60 36.01 -9.13 11.45
CA ASP A 60 36.82 -9.89 10.50
C ASP A 60 38.03 -10.47 11.25
N ALA A 61 38.40 -11.73 10.95
CA ALA A 61 39.65 -12.33 11.36
C ALA A 61 40.00 -13.57 10.50
N GLY A 62 40.92 -13.35 9.56
CA GLY A 62 42.04 -14.23 9.17
C GLY A 62 41.72 -15.51 8.39
N GLU A 63 41.96 -15.61 7.08
CA GLU A 63 43.24 -15.74 6.35
C GLU A 63 43.66 -17.20 6.06
N SER A 64 43.59 -17.63 4.79
CA SER A 64 44.75 -18.16 4.01
C SER A 64 44.36 -18.94 2.73
N LYS A 65 44.87 -18.44 1.58
CA LYS A 65 45.54 -19.13 0.43
C LYS A 65 44.81 -20.30 -0.29
N SER A 66 45.03 -20.65 -1.55
CA SER A 66 45.68 -20.16 -2.78
C SER A 66 45.51 -21.31 -3.78
N GLY A 67 45.10 -21.08 -5.04
CA GLY A 67 45.15 -22.14 -6.08
C GLY A 67 44.37 -21.87 -7.37
N ALA A 68 45.11 -21.72 -8.47
CA ALA A 68 44.75 -21.45 -9.88
C ALA A 68 43.99 -22.61 -10.60
N LEU A 69 42.91 -22.39 -11.37
CA LEU A 69 42.73 -22.11 -12.84
C LEU A 69 42.15 -23.35 -13.61
N PRO A 70 41.79 -23.28 -14.91
CA PRO A 70 40.41 -23.26 -15.41
C PRO A 70 40.05 -24.49 -16.28
N SER A 71 38.77 -24.85 -16.39
CA SER A 71 38.33 -25.79 -17.42
C SER A 71 37.13 -25.23 -18.19
N LYS A 72 37.40 -24.92 -19.47
CA LYS A 72 36.43 -24.58 -20.50
C LYS A 72 35.83 -25.89 -21.03
N GLN A 73 34.51 -26.04 -20.98
CA GLN A 73 33.81 -26.93 -21.90
C GLN A 73 32.49 -26.31 -22.39
N PRO A 74 32.05 -26.67 -23.61
CA PRO A 74 31.11 -25.88 -24.39
C PRO A 74 29.64 -26.24 -24.14
N LYS A 75 28.84 -25.23 -24.44
CA LYS A 75 27.37 -25.15 -24.49
C LYS A 75 26.72 -26.30 -25.27
N PRO A 76 25.54 -26.75 -24.81
CA PRO A 76 24.42 -26.93 -25.71
C PRO A 76 23.28 -26.00 -25.35
N SER A 77 22.84 -25.25 -26.35
CA SER A 77 21.55 -24.59 -26.41
C SER A 77 20.43 -25.62 -26.23
N GLN A 78 19.61 -25.44 -25.20
CA GLN A 78 18.26 -26.00 -25.18
C GLN A 78 17.27 -24.87 -24.95
N CYS A 79 16.60 -24.48 -26.05
CA CYS A 79 15.29 -23.88 -26.01
C CYS A 79 14.33 -24.91 -25.44
N SER A 80 13.87 -24.68 -24.21
CA SER A 80 12.68 -25.33 -23.68
C SER A 80 11.93 -24.28 -22.88
N ALA A 81 10.99 -23.60 -23.54
CA ALA A 81 9.87 -22.95 -22.88
C ALA A 81 9.00 -24.06 -22.26
N SER A 82 9.48 -24.64 -21.16
CA SER A 82 8.70 -25.50 -20.31
C SER A 82 8.25 -24.62 -19.16
N GLY A 83 7.02 -24.12 -19.25
CA GLY A 83 6.33 -23.56 -18.09
C GLY A 83 6.33 -24.62 -17.00
N SER A 84 7.29 -24.52 -16.10
CA SER A 84 7.37 -25.36 -14.92
C SER A 84 6.22 -24.89 -14.03
N GLN A 85 5.05 -25.48 -14.24
CA GLN A 85 4.06 -25.54 -13.18
C GLN A 85 4.73 -26.32 -12.06
N HIS A 86 5.24 -25.60 -11.06
CA HIS A 86 5.74 -26.16 -9.82
C HIS A 86 4.56 -26.80 -9.06
N SER A 87 4.05 -27.92 -9.58
CA SER A 87 3.19 -28.86 -8.86
C SER A 87 4.04 -29.62 -7.87
N GLY A 88 4.53 -28.87 -6.90
CA GLY A 88 5.41 -29.35 -5.86
C GLY A 88 4.61 -29.63 -4.60
N SER A 89 4.13 -30.87 -4.47
CA SER A 89 3.76 -31.47 -3.18
C SER A 89 4.84 -31.14 -2.15
N GLY A 90 4.44 -30.44 -1.09
CA GLY A 90 5.37 -29.87 -0.13
C GLY A 90 4.66 -28.83 0.73
N VAL A 91 3.99 -29.33 1.75
CA VAL A 91 3.35 -28.58 2.84
C VAL A 91 4.30 -27.43 3.23
N ASN A 92 3.86 -26.18 3.04
CA ASN A 92 4.52 -24.90 3.43
C ASN A 92 5.34 -24.12 2.38
N ARG A 93 5.23 -24.35 1.07
CA ARG A 93 5.83 -23.39 0.12
C ARG A 93 5.12 -22.03 0.21
N LYS A 94 5.90 -20.97 0.46
CA LYS A 94 5.43 -19.59 0.37
C LYS A 94 5.40 -19.22 -1.11
N TYR A 95 4.25 -18.76 -1.58
CA TYR A 95 4.13 -18.21 -2.93
C TYR A 95 4.95 -16.93 -3.06
N VAL A 96 5.67 -16.81 -4.16
CA VAL A 96 6.43 -15.63 -4.57
C VAL A 96 5.80 -15.00 -5.81
N LYS A 97 6.20 -13.78 -6.15
CA LYS A 97 5.62 -13.03 -7.28
C LYS A 97 5.73 -13.78 -8.60
N ASP A 98 6.77 -14.59 -8.77
CA ASP A 98 7.01 -15.38 -9.98
C ASP A 98 6.03 -16.55 -10.14
N ASP A 99 5.28 -16.90 -9.08
CA ASP A 99 4.21 -17.91 -9.13
C ASP A 99 2.89 -17.32 -9.66
N LEU A 100 2.81 -16.00 -9.88
CA LEU A 100 1.63 -15.39 -10.47
C LEU A 100 1.51 -15.78 -11.96
N PRO A 101 0.29 -15.77 -12.52
CA PRO A 101 0.09 -16.00 -13.95
C PRO A 101 0.97 -15.07 -14.81
N LEU A 102 1.55 -15.64 -15.87
CA LEU A 102 2.42 -14.90 -16.77
C LEU A 102 1.69 -13.67 -17.34
N GLY A 103 2.37 -12.53 -17.40
CA GLY A 103 1.80 -11.26 -17.86
C GLY A 103 1.17 -10.41 -16.75
N SER A 104 0.81 -11.00 -15.60
CA SER A 104 0.10 -10.26 -14.53
C SER A 104 0.93 -9.13 -13.88
N MET A 105 2.26 -9.21 -14.03
CA MET A 105 3.20 -8.25 -13.46
C MET A 105 3.64 -7.16 -14.45
N VAL A 106 3.21 -7.23 -15.72
CA VAL A 106 3.53 -6.23 -16.74
C VAL A 106 2.99 -4.87 -16.30
N ASP A 107 3.77 -3.82 -16.54
CA ASP A 107 3.46 -2.43 -16.20
C ASP A 107 3.00 -2.20 -14.75
N ASN A 108 3.43 -3.07 -13.83
CA ASN A 108 3.06 -3.01 -12.41
C ASN A 108 1.54 -3.06 -12.18
N ILE A 109 0.78 -3.62 -13.13
CA ILE A 109 -0.69 -3.70 -13.11
C ILE A 109 -1.18 -4.39 -11.83
N TRP A 110 -0.53 -5.48 -11.43
CA TRP A 110 -0.81 -6.18 -10.19
C TRP A 110 -0.87 -5.25 -8.97
N ARG A 111 0.17 -4.44 -8.74
CA ARG A 111 0.19 -3.57 -7.56
C ARG A 111 -0.70 -2.35 -7.75
N GLN A 112 -0.70 -1.74 -8.92
CA GLN A 112 -1.35 -0.46 -9.16
C GLN A 112 -2.87 -0.59 -9.26
N PHE A 113 -3.37 -1.61 -9.93
CA PHE A 113 -4.79 -1.78 -10.18
C PHE A 113 -5.37 -2.91 -9.33
N PHE A 114 -4.78 -4.11 -9.38
CA PHE A 114 -5.36 -5.27 -8.70
C PHE A 114 -5.35 -5.11 -7.16
N ILE A 115 -4.20 -4.83 -6.55
CA ILE A 115 -4.11 -4.63 -5.09
C ILE A 115 -4.85 -3.37 -4.64
N SER A 116 -4.85 -2.30 -5.43
CA SER A 116 -5.59 -1.07 -5.10
C SER A 116 -7.09 -1.28 -5.11
N ALA A 117 -7.63 -1.99 -6.10
CA ALA A 117 -9.05 -2.35 -6.16
C ALA A 117 -9.44 -3.24 -4.97
N LEU A 118 -8.57 -4.18 -4.60
CA LEU A 118 -8.79 -5.04 -3.43
C LEU A 118 -8.81 -4.25 -2.11
N ALA A 119 -7.87 -3.32 -1.95
CA ALA A 119 -7.82 -2.42 -0.80
C ALA A 119 -9.08 -1.53 -0.72
N HIS A 120 -9.53 -1.00 -1.86
CA HIS A 120 -10.77 -0.21 -1.93
C HIS A 120 -12.00 -1.03 -1.54
N PHE A 121 -12.12 -2.26 -2.02
CA PHE A 121 -13.17 -3.18 -1.58
C PHE A 121 -13.10 -3.43 -0.07
N ALA A 122 -11.92 -3.73 0.47
CA ALA A 122 -11.75 -4.02 1.88
C ALA A 122 -12.10 -2.82 2.77
N ALA A 123 -11.74 -1.60 2.35
CA ALA A 123 -12.07 -0.37 3.06
C ALA A 123 -13.59 -0.16 3.24
N GLY A 124 -14.41 -0.65 2.30
CA GLY A 124 -15.87 -0.61 2.39
C GLY A 124 -16.51 -1.84 3.05
N TYR A 125 -15.72 -2.81 3.52
CA TYR A 125 -16.24 -4.04 4.12
C TYR A 125 -16.34 -3.91 5.64
N ASN A 126 -17.36 -4.51 6.26
CA ASN A 126 -17.63 -4.39 7.70
C ASN A 126 -16.42 -4.76 8.57
N ASN A 127 -15.62 -5.73 8.14
CA ASN A 127 -14.40 -6.13 8.83
C ASN A 127 -13.29 -6.45 7.80
N PRO A 128 -12.43 -5.49 7.44
CA PRO A 128 -11.36 -5.70 6.46
C PRO A 128 -10.29 -6.71 6.90
N TRP A 129 -10.21 -7.02 8.20
CA TRP A 129 -9.25 -7.98 8.75
C TRP A 129 -9.73 -9.44 8.64
N ALA A 130 -11.04 -9.67 8.48
CA ALA A 130 -11.62 -11.00 8.54
C ALA A 130 -12.66 -11.24 7.44
N ILE A 131 -12.26 -11.02 6.18
CA ILE A 131 -13.11 -11.33 5.02
C ILE A 131 -13.24 -12.85 4.88
N PRO A 132 -14.47 -13.41 4.83
CA PRO A 132 -14.65 -14.85 4.64
C PRO A 132 -14.02 -15.34 3.33
N THR A 133 -13.32 -16.48 3.37
CA THR A 133 -12.56 -17.04 2.24
C THR A 133 -13.36 -17.09 0.94
N LYS A 134 -14.62 -17.58 1.00
CA LYS A 134 -15.49 -17.66 -0.17
C LYS A 134 -15.73 -16.28 -0.80
N LYS A 135 -16.05 -15.27 0.03
CA LYS A 135 -16.27 -13.90 -0.43
C LYS A 135 -14.99 -13.29 -0.98
N PHE A 136 -13.87 -13.52 -0.30
CA PHE A 136 -12.56 -13.05 -0.73
C PHE A 136 -12.20 -13.58 -2.12
N MET A 137 -12.34 -14.89 -2.35
CA MET A 137 -12.12 -15.50 -3.67
C MET A 137 -13.01 -14.91 -4.76
N THR A 138 -14.31 -14.76 -4.49
CA THR A 138 -15.25 -14.15 -5.45
C THR A 138 -14.81 -12.75 -5.84
N ILE A 139 -14.38 -11.94 -4.88
CA ILE A 139 -13.90 -10.58 -5.16
C ILE A 139 -12.57 -10.59 -5.91
N LEU A 140 -11.63 -11.48 -5.56
CA LEU A 140 -10.39 -11.62 -6.32
C LEU A 140 -10.65 -11.97 -7.79
N GLN A 141 -11.60 -12.88 -8.06
CA GLN A 141 -11.97 -13.22 -9.43
C GLN A 141 -12.57 -12.01 -10.16
N VAL A 142 -13.52 -11.30 -9.55
CA VAL A 142 -14.14 -10.10 -10.16
C VAL A 142 -13.09 -9.03 -10.46
N ILE A 143 -12.14 -8.79 -9.55
CA ILE A 143 -11.06 -7.85 -9.78
C ILE A 143 -10.13 -8.36 -10.89
N TRP A 144 -9.81 -9.66 -10.91
CA TRP A 144 -8.98 -10.26 -11.94
C TRP A 144 -9.57 -10.04 -13.33
N ASP A 145 -10.82 -10.45 -13.51
CA ASP A 145 -11.55 -10.35 -14.78
C ASP A 145 -11.65 -8.89 -15.24
N ARG A 146 -11.80 -7.95 -14.30
CA ARG A 146 -11.90 -6.52 -14.61
C ARG A 146 -10.55 -5.86 -14.93
N VAL A 147 -9.47 -6.28 -14.27
CA VAL A 147 -8.14 -5.67 -14.44
C VAL A 147 -7.44 -6.18 -15.69
N TYR A 148 -7.61 -7.47 -16.02
CA TYR A 148 -6.94 -8.08 -17.17
C TYR A 148 -7.85 -8.24 -18.39
N GLU A 149 -9.15 -7.99 -18.26
CA GLU A 149 -10.13 -7.96 -19.36
C GLU A 149 -10.06 -9.18 -20.30
N GLY A 150 -9.66 -10.34 -19.77
CA GLY A 150 -9.50 -11.59 -20.53
C GLY A 150 -8.16 -11.77 -21.24
N GLU A 151 -7.24 -10.79 -21.22
CA GLU A 151 -5.88 -10.93 -21.78
C GLU A 151 -5.08 -12.03 -21.07
N ILE A 152 -5.37 -12.25 -19.79
CA ILE A 152 -4.77 -13.30 -18.96
C ILE A 152 -5.87 -14.14 -18.35
N GLU A 153 -6.18 -15.26 -19.02
CA GLU A 153 -7.13 -16.24 -18.50
C GLU A 153 -6.61 -16.89 -17.22
N HIS A 154 -7.35 -16.71 -16.12
CA HIS A 154 -7.02 -17.35 -14.85
C HIS A 154 -8.25 -17.49 -13.96
N THR A 155 -8.37 -18.65 -13.32
CA THR A 155 -9.36 -18.91 -12.29
C THR A 155 -8.70 -18.88 -10.92
N VAL A 156 -9.12 -17.96 -10.07
CA VAL A 156 -8.61 -17.83 -8.70
C VAL A 156 -9.08 -19.00 -7.85
N THR A 157 -8.14 -19.84 -7.43
CA THR A 157 -8.41 -21.00 -6.56
C THR A 157 -8.07 -20.69 -5.11
N ASN A 158 -8.77 -21.36 -4.18
CA ASN A 158 -8.41 -21.30 -2.77
C ASN A 158 -7.01 -21.92 -2.59
N GLY A 159 -6.13 -21.20 -1.92
CA GLY A 159 -4.75 -21.66 -1.73
C GLY A 159 -3.85 -21.52 -2.96
N GLY A 160 -4.31 -20.89 -4.04
CA GLY A 160 -3.49 -20.58 -5.21
C GLY A 160 -2.59 -19.35 -5.02
N PRO A 161 -1.66 -19.09 -5.96
CA PRO A 161 -0.69 -17.99 -5.86
C PRO A 161 -1.38 -16.62 -5.79
N VAL A 162 -2.37 -16.36 -6.66
CA VAL A 162 -3.16 -15.11 -6.66
C VAL A 162 -3.82 -14.90 -5.30
N PHE A 163 -4.44 -15.94 -4.74
CA PHE A 163 -5.09 -15.88 -3.43
C PHE A 163 -4.11 -15.50 -2.32
N HIS A 164 -2.98 -16.20 -2.22
CA HIS A 164 -2.02 -15.97 -1.14
C HIS A 164 -1.30 -14.63 -1.25
N ILE A 165 -0.86 -14.26 -2.45
CA ILE A 165 -0.12 -13.02 -2.69
C ILE A 165 -1.07 -11.82 -2.52
N ALA A 166 -2.31 -11.91 -3.00
CA ALA A 166 -3.31 -10.87 -2.77
C ALA A 166 -3.66 -10.72 -1.29
N LYS A 167 -3.84 -11.84 -0.57
CA LYS A 167 -4.08 -11.82 0.88
C LYS A 167 -2.92 -11.19 1.64
N GLN A 168 -1.68 -11.50 1.26
CA GLN A 168 -0.49 -10.85 1.83
C GLN A 168 -0.47 -9.35 1.51
N GLY A 169 -0.77 -8.96 0.27
CA GLY A 169 -0.88 -7.56 -0.14
C GLY A 169 -1.92 -6.79 0.66
N LEU A 170 -3.09 -7.38 0.89
CA LEU A 170 -4.14 -6.81 1.71
C LEU A 170 -3.70 -6.68 3.18
N ASN A 171 -3.09 -7.71 3.77
CA ASN A 171 -2.58 -7.64 5.14
C ASN A 171 -1.54 -6.53 5.31
N ASN A 172 -0.64 -6.37 4.33
CA ASN A 172 0.34 -5.29 4.34
C ASN A 172 -0.34 -3.91 4.24
N TRP A 173 -1.37 -3.79 3.42
CA TRP A 173 -2.17 -2.56 3.32
C TRP A 173 -2.87 -2.25 4.66
N CYS A 174 -3.57 -3.22 5.25
CA CYS A 174 -4.22 -3.06 6.56
C CYS A 174 -3.20 -2.66 7.64
N GLY A 175 -2.04 -3.29 7.68
CA GLY A 175 -0.98 -2.96 8.63
C GLY A 175 -0.47 -1.53 8.48
N ARG A 176 -0.27 -1.06 7.23
CA ARG A 176 0.14 0.33 6.96
C ARG A 176 -0.96 1.33 7.31
N PHE A 177 -2.22 0.99 7.05
CA PHE A 177 -3.36 1.82 7.44
C PHE A 177 -3.44 1.96 8.96
N THR A 178 -3.38 0.85 9.70
CA THR A 178 -3.35 0.86 11.16
C THR A 178 -2.19 1.68 11.70
N ALA A 179 -0.97 1.48 11.18
CA ALA A 179 0.19 2.23 11.62
C ALA A 179 0.03 3.74 11.41
N ALA A 180 -0.51 4.17 10.26
CA ALA A 180 -0.78 5.58 9.98
C ALA A 180 -1.85 6.15 10.90
N ALA A 181 -2.96 5.43 11.10
CA ALA A 181 -4.03 5.85 12.00
C ALA A 181 -3.54 5.99 13.45
N THR A 182 -2.76 5.02 13.93
CA THR A 182 -2.13 5.08 15.26
C THR A 182 -1.21 6.29 15.38
N ALA A 183 -0.35 6.56 14.39
CA ALA A 183 0.53 7.71 14.42
C ALA A 183 -0.23 9.05 14.51
N VAL A 184 -1.34 9.18 13.77
CA VAL A 184 -2.20 10.37 13.83
C VAL A 184 -2.83 10.53 15.21
N ILE A 185 -3.42 9.47 15.77
CA ILE A 185 -4.05 9.50 17.10
C ILE A 185 -3.02 9.79 18.20
N THR A 186 -1.85 9.15 18.14
CA THR A 186 -0.75 9.42 19.09
C THR A 186 -0.27 10.86 19.00
N THR A 187 -0.14 11.39 17.78
CA THR A 187 0.26 12.79 17.58
C THR A 187 -0.81 13.75 18.09
N PHE A 188 -2.10 13.43 17.90
CA PHE A 188 -3.21 14.21 18.44
C PHE A 188 -3.12 14.30 19.96
N PHE A 189 -3.04 13.17 20.67
CA PHE A 189 -2.94 13.16 22.13
C PHE A 189 -1.65 13.80 22.67
N ALA A 190 -0.53 13.67 21.96
CA ALA A 190 0.73 14.27 22.39
C ALA A 190 0.75 15.80 22.31
N ASN A 191 -0.13 16.41 21.52
CA ASN A 191 -0.19 17.87 21.32
C ASN A 191 -1.34 18.56 22.05
N ASP A 192 -2.22 17.80 22.72
CA ASP A 192 -3.39 18.31 23.39
C ASP A 192 -3.26 18.11 24.91
N ALA A 193 -3.14 19.21 25.64
CA ALA A 193 -2.94 19.21 27.10
C ALA A 193 -4.14 18.60 27.86
N ASP A 194 -5.33 18.57 27.24
CA ASP A 194 -6.52 17.96 27.83
C ASP A 194 -6.47 16.42 27.83
N PHE A 195 -5.42 15.82 27.27
CA PHE A 195 -5.23 14.37 27.17
C PHE A 195 -3.98 13.86 27.89
N GLU A 196 -3.44 14.61 28.86
CA GLU A 196 -2.35 14.13 29.73
C GLU A 196 -2.76 12.91 30.57
N ASP A 197 -4.04 12.77 30.93
CA ASP A 197 -4.57 11.58 31.63
C ASP A 197 -4.87 10.44 30.64
N PRO A 198 -4.22 9.28 30.75
CA PRO A 198 -4.52 8.10 29.93
C PRO A 198 -5.99 7.67 29.95
N LYS A 199 -6.74 7.97 31.03
CA LYS A 199 -8.18 7.65 31.10
C LYS A 199 -8.99 8.47 30.11
N GLN A 200 -8.65 9.74 29.89
CA GLN A 200 -9.34 10.59 28.91
C GLN A 200 -9.10 10.09 27.49
N CYS A 201 -7.87 9.65 27.17
CA CYS A 201 -7.55 8.99 25.90
C CYS A 201 -8.41 7.73 25.66
N VAL A 202 -8.59 6.90 26.69
CA VAL A 202 -9.41 5.69 26.61
C VAL A 202 -10.89 6.02 26.38
N GLU A 203 -11.45 6.97 27.14
CA GLU A 203 -12.86 7.36 27.01
C GLU A 203 -13.14 8.02 25.64
N PHE A 204 -12.23 8.86 25.16
CA PHE A 204 -12.32 9.45 23.81
C PHE A 204 -12.27 8.38 22.72
N THR A 205 -11.34 7.42 22.81
CA THR A 205 -11.24 6.32 21.85
C THR A 205 -12.50 5.45 21.84
N LYS A 206 -13.05 5.13 23.03
CA LYS A 206 -14.35 4.43 23.14
C LYS A 206 -15.48 5.22 22.49
N ALA A 207 -15.52 6.55 22.67
CA ALA A 207 -16.53 7.41 22.07
C ALA A 207 -16.42 7.43 20.54
N MET A 208 -15.21 7.48 19.98
CA MET A 208 -14.97 7.37 18.54
C MET A 208 -15.47 6.05 17.96
N LEU A 209 -15.24 4.93 18.66
CA LEU A 209 -15.64 3.60 18.19
C LEU A 209 -17.15 3.35 18.24
N LYS A 210 -17.90 4.03 19.11
CA LYS A 210 -19.36 3.88 19.20
C LYS A 210 -20.14 4.55 18.07
N ARG A 211 -19.50 5.46 17.31
CA ARG A 211 -20.19 6.34 16.35
C ARG A 211 -20.13 5.85 14.90
N ASN A 212 -19.52 4.68 14.65
CA ASN A 212 -19.44 4.03 13.33
C ASN A 212 -20.31 2.77 13.32
#